data_AF-A0A9D6JHP5-F1
#
_entry.id   AF-A0A9D6JHP5-F1
#
_cell.length_a   1.000
_cell.length_b   1.000
_cell.length_c   1.000
_cell.angle_alpha   90.00
_cell.angle_beta   90.00
_cell.angle_gamma   90.00
#
_symmetry.space_group_name_H-M   'P 1'
#
loop_
_entity.id
_entity.type
_entity.pdbx_description
1 polymer ?
#
loop_
_entity_poly.entity_id
_entity_poly.type
_entity_poly.pdbx_seq_one_letter_code
_entity_poly.pdbx_strand_id
1 'polypeptide(L)'
;SVLINDETLSFDGDRFEQVLVHVYKALNYISMGQVDSARVEMLQADVKMMEWGETPEEDPFTRYLSGIVFEALGEFDDARVAYSRAVEVYKKTKARHGLNVPAQLKNDLLFMLAKTGMNNELQQYKKEFGMSGYKPPNTQGMGELIVVMNNGLAPQRDQTGIQTYSTEMALNIRIAIPTYPLPPAYVNQVRLQVGDQQKILEPVENIDGLARAALESSIAGITARALARAVVKKKMEKETGERQGGLAQLAMLVMNTASEIADTRCWNTLPQEIQLSRVYLPEGTYELKLDVIGQSRAVVDSYNFPVTIKAGRKTIISEHWVAPRASIASPVKSTGTVTKSANRIN
;
A
#
# COMPACT_ATOMS: atom_id res chain seq x y z
N SER A 1 -24.73 -17.72 -2.76
CA SER A 1 -26.20 -17.86 -2.82
C SER A 1 -26.75 -16.78 -3.75
N VAL A 2 -27.66 -17.10 -4.67
CA VAL A 2 -28.18 -16.16 -5.70
C VAL A 2 -29.18 -15.15 -5.11
N LEU A 3 -29.62 -15.35 -3.87
CA LEU A 3 -30.64 -14.52 -3.22
C LEU A 3 -30.07 -13.48 -2.23
N ILE A 4 -28.78 -13.57 -1.92
CA ILE A 4 -28.14 -12.81 -0.83
C ILE A 4 -27.19 -11.77 -1.44
N ASN A 5 -27.22 -10.54 -0.90
CA ASN A 5 -26.36 -9.43 -1.32
C ASN A 5 -24.87 -9.76 -1.06
N ASP A 6 -23.97 -9.36 -1.96
CA ASP A 6 -22.52 -9.61 -1.80
C ASP A 6 -21.98 -8.99 -0.51
N GLU A 7 -22.55 -7.86 -0.06
CA GLU A 7 -22.19 -7.19 1.20
C GLU A 7 -22.43 -8.06 2.45
N THR A 8 -23.33 -9.05 2.37
CA THR A 8 -23.67 -9.93 3.51
C THR A 8 -22.84 -11.22 3.54
N LEU A 9 -21.94 -11.41 2.57
CA LEU A 9 -20.91 -12.46 2.62
C LEU A 9 -19.74 -12.01 3.50
N SER A 10 -18.97 -12.97 4.03
CA SER A 10 -17.70 -12.68 4.72
C SER A 10 -16.76 -11.95 3.76
N PHE A 11 -16.13 -10.89 4.26
CA PHE A 11 -15.14 -10.13 3.50
C PHE A 11 -13.74 -10.68 3.81
N ASP A 12 -13.11 -11.31 2.82
CA ASP A 12 -11.77 -11.90 2.98
C ASP A 12 -10.63 -10.93 2.58
N GLY A 13 -10.96 -9.77 2.01
CA GLY A 13 -10.00 -8.83 1.43
C GLY A 13 -9.45 -9.29 0.07
N ASP A 14 -9.00 -8.34 -0.73
CA ASP A 14 -8.25 -8.66 -1.95
C ASP A 14 -6.94 -9.35 -1.59
N ARG A 15 -6.39 -10.13 -2.53
CA ARG A 15 -5.16 -10.92 -2.30
C ARG A 15 -4.01 -10.07 -1.78
N PHE A 16 -3.75 -8.91 -2.40
CA PHE A 16 -2.69 -8.02 -1.94
C PHE A 16 -2.95 -7.50 -0.51
N GLU A 17 -4.20 -7.22 -0.14
CA GLU A 17 -4.56 -6.79 1.23
C GLU A 17 -4.22 -7.88 2.25
N GLN A 18 -4.51 -9.15 1.91
CA GLN A 18 -4.19 -10.29 2.77
C GLN A 18 -2.67 -10.46 2.98
N VAL A 19 -1.85 -10.23 1.96
CA VAL A 19 -0.38 -10.23 2.11
C VAL A 19 0.09 -9.04 2.94
N LEU A 20 -0.47 -7.86 2.68
CA LEU A 20 -0.07 -6.63 3.38
C LEU A 20 -0.35 -6.69 4.89
N VAL A 21 -1.31 -7.48 5.36
CA VAL A 21 -1.48 -7.76 6.80
C VAL A 21 -0.16 -8.23 7.43
N HIS A 22 0.54 -9.16 6.79
CA HIS A 22 1.82 -9.68 7.27
C HIS A 22 2.95 -8.65 7.14
N VAL A 23 2.94 -7.85 6.08
CA VAL A 23 3.88 -6.73 5.89
C VAL A 23 3.79 -5.74 7.06
N TYR A 24 2.58 -5.28 7.42
CA TYR A 24 2.43 -4.33 8.52
C TYR A 24 2.73 -4.95 9.88
N LYS A 25 2.41 -6.23 10.10
CA LYS A 25 2.87 -6.93 11.30
C LYS A 25 4.41 -6.98 11.38
N ALA A 26 5.09 -7.28 10.27
CA ALA A 26 6.55 -7.28 10.22
C ALA A 26 7.13 -5.90 10.50
N LEU A 27 6.61 -4.84 9.88
CA LEU A 27 7.04 -3.46 10.14
C LEU A 27 6.82 -3.06 11.61
N ASN A 28 5.70 -3.48 12.22
CA ASN A 28 5.43 -3.26 13.64
C ASN A 28 6.43 -4.01 14.52
N TYR A 29 6.72 -5.28 14.23
CA TYR A 29 7.74 -6.04 14.95
C TYR A 29 9.13 -5.41 14.84
N ILE A 30 9.50 -4.94 13.64
CA ILE A 30 10.74 -4.18 13.41
C ILE A 30 10.78 -2.93 14.29
N SER A 31 9.69 -2.16 14.38
CA SER A 31 9.61 -0.96 15.23
C SER A 31 9.78 -1.26 16.73
N MET A 32 9.41 -2.47 17.16
CA MET A 32 9.61 -2.98 18.52
C MET A 32 10.99 -3.62 18.73
N GLY A 33 11.86 -3.62 17.72
CA GLY A 33 13.17 -4.29 17.75
C GLY A 33 13.11 -5.82 17.67
N GLN A 34 11.95 -6.39 17.30
CA GLN A 34 11.69 -7.83 17.23
C GLN A 34 11.86 -8.36 15.79
N VAL A 35 13.08 -8.28 15.26
CA VAL A 35 13.35 -8.64 13.85
C VAL A 35 13.09 -10.13 13.57
N ASP A 36 13.32 -11.02 14.54
CA ASP A 36 12.98 -12.44 14.43
C ASP A 36 11.47 -12.67 14.23
N SER A 37 10.63 -11.89 14.92
CA SER A 37 9.17 -11.96 14.74
C SER A 37 8.76 -11.41 13.37
N ALA A 38 9.44 -10.37 12.88
CA ALA A 38 9.23 -9.88 11.52
C ALA A 38 9.57 -10.95 10.46
N ARG A 39 10.63 -11.73 10.69
CA ARG A 39 11.00 -12.87 9.84
C ARG A 39 9.89 -13.91 9.76
N VAL A 40 9.27 -14.25 10.89
CA VAL A 40 8.14 -15.20 10.93
C VAL A 40 6.98 -14.67 10.09
N GLU A 41 6.63 -13.39 10.21
CA GLU A 41 5.58 -12.80 9.39
C GLU A 41 5.91 -12.78 7.89
N MET A 42 7.18 -12.59 7.52
CA MET A 42 7.61 -12.70 6.11
C MET A 42 7.44 -14.12 5.56
N LEU A 43 7.71 -15.15 6.37
CA LEU A 43 7.44 -16.54 6.01
C LEU A 43 5.93 -16.83 5.93
N GLN A 44 5.14 -16.26 6.84
CA GLN A 44 3.68 -16.40 6.78
C GLN A 44 3.09 -15.71 5.54
N ALA A 45 3.64 -14.57 5.14
CA ALA A 45 3.25 -13.90 3.89
C ALA A 45 3.53 -14.80 2.68
N ASP A 46 4.66 -15.50 2.66
CA ASP A 46 4.99 -16.47 1.60
C ASP A 46 4.01 -17.65 1.57
N VAL A 47 3.75 -18.27 2.72
CA VAL A 47 2.74 -19.33 2.85
C VAL A 47 1.38 -18.82 2.36
N LYS A 48 1.00 -17.60 2.73
CA LYS A 48 -0.28 -17.01 2.33
C LYS A 48 -0.41 -16.87 0.82
N MET A 49 0.66 -16.42 0.14
CA MET A 49 0.67 -16.34 -1.32
C MET A 49 0.55 -17.73 -1.95
N MET A 50 1.23 -18.74 -1.41
CA MET A 50 1.20 -20.13 -1.91
C MET A 50 -0.18 -20.80 -1.82
N GLU A 51 -1.07 -20.35 -0.92
CA GLU A 51 -2.46 -20.86 -0.84
C GLU A 51 -3.28 -20.64 -2.12
N TRP A 52 -2.88 -19.71 -2.99
CA TRP A 52 -3.63 -19.34 -4.19
C TRP A 52 -3.33 -20.20 -5.43
N GLY A 53 -2.47 -21.21 -5.30
CA GLY A 53 -2.17 -22.19 -6.34
C GLY A 53 -0.70 -22.24 -6.75
N GLU A 54 -0.41 -23.07 -7.75
CA GLU A 54 0.97 -23.37 -8.18
C GLU A 54 1.73 -22.15 -8.75
N THR A 55 1.01 -21.18 -9.29
CA THR A 55 1.57 -19.91 -9.75
C THR A 55 0.94 -18.77 -8.96
N PRO A 56 1.39 -18.58 -7.70
CA PRO A 56 0.74 -17.65 -6.80
C PRO A 56 0.85 -16.21 -7.33
N GLU A 57 -0.16 -15.42 -7.01
CA GLU A 57 -0.08 -13.97 -7.14
C GLU A 57 0.84 -13.45 -6.05
N GLU A 58 1.96 -12.86 -6.46
CA GLU A 58 2.99 -12.39 -5.54
C GLU A 58 3.04 -10.87 -5.48
N ASP A 59 3.34 -10.37 -4.29
CA ASP A 59 3.50 -8.95 -4.03
C ASP A 59 4.99 -8.56 -4.06
N PRO A 60 5.40 -7.62 -4.95
CA PRO A 60 6.80 -7.30 -5.16
C PRO A 60 7.46 -6.63 -3.94
N PHE A 61 6.76 -5.74 -3.24
CA PHE A 61 7.29 -5.12 -2.03
C PHE A 61 7.42 -6.12 -0.88
N THR A 62 6.48 -7.05 -0.71
CA THR A 62 6.57 -8.11 0.30
C THR A 62 7.84 -8.94 0.12
N ARG A 63 8.15 -9.35 -1.12
CA ARG A 63 9.40 -10.04 -1.45
C ARG A 63 10.63 -9.19 -1.14
N TYR A 64 10.56 -7.90 -1.44
CA TYR A 64 11.65 -6.98 -1.15
C TYR A 64 11.88 -6.82 0.37
N LEU A 65 10.80 -6.63 1.14
CA LEU A 65 10.85 -6.53 2.59
C LEU A 65 11.36 -7.82 3.23
N SER A 66 10.98 -8.99 2.71
CA SER A 66 11.55 -10.28 3.15
C SER A 66 13.07 -10.29 3.00
N GLY A 67 13.58 -9.83 1.85
CA GLY A 67 15.02 -9.69 1.65
C GLY A 67 15.69 -8.74 2.64
N ILE A 68 15.06 -7.61 2.95
CA ILE A 68 15.55 -6.66 3.97
C ILE A 68 15.61 -7.31 5.36
N VAL A 69 14.57 -8.06 5.74
CA VAL A 69 14.48 -8.73 7.04
C VAL A 69 15.51 -9.84 7.17
N PHE A 70 15.63 -10.71 6.16
CA PHE A 70 16.67 -11.76 6.14
C PHE A 70 18.07 -11.14 6.18
N GLU A 71 18.32 -10.07 5.42
CA GLU A 71 19.60 -9.37 5.42
C GLU A 71 19.90 -8.75 6.80
N ALA A 72 18.89 -8.23 7.51
CA ALA A 72 19.03 -7.69 8.86
C ALA A 72 19.42 -8.75 9.90
N LEU A 73 19.01 -10.00 9.68
CA LEU A 73 19.35 -11.15 10.53
C LEU A 73 20.65 -11.85 10.12
N GLY A 74 21.31 -11.39 9.05
CA GLY A 74 22.53 -12.01 8.54
C GLY A 74 22.29 -13.25 7.69
N GLU A 75 21.05 -13.55 7.32
CA GLU A 75 20.64 -14.65 6.44
C GLU A 75 20.89 -14.27 4.98
N PHE A 76 22.16 -14.10 4.59
CA PHE A 76 22.52 -13.48 3.30
C PHE A 76 22.09 -14.30 2.07
N ASP A 77 22.07 -15.62 2.17
CA ASP A 77 21.60 -16.47 1.06
C ASP A 77 20.09 -16.33 0.86
N ASP A 78 19.31 -16.35 1.94
CA ASP A 78 17.85 -16.14 1.90
C ASP A 78 17.52 -14.72 1.44
N ALA A 79 18.28 -13.72 1.91
CA ALA A 79 18.14 -12.33 1.45
C ALA A 79 18.39 -12.20 -0.06
N ARG A 80 19.44 -12.84 -0.58
CA ARG A 80 19.73 -12.86 -2.03
C ARG A 80 18.59 -13.49 -2.82
N VAL A 81 18.07 -14.64 -2.36
CA VAL A 81 16.94 -15.32 -3.01
C VAL A 81 15.71 -14.42 -3.02
N ALA A 82 15.38 -13.80 -1.88
CA ALA A 82 14.26 -12.88 -1.76
C ALA A 82 14.40 -11.65 -2.67
N TYR A 83 15.58 -11.01 -2.72
CA TYR A 83 15.83 -9.88 -3.63
C TYR A 83 15.75 -10.27 -5.10
N SER A 84 16.32 -11.42 -5.49
CA SER A 84 16.20 -11.96 -6.85
C SER A 84 14.74 -12.20 -7.21
N ARG A 85 13.97 -12.82 -6.30
CA ARG A 85 12.54 -13.04 -6.48
C ARG A 85 11.77 -11.73 -6.60
N ALA A 86 12.07 -10.75 -5.75
CA ALA A 86 11.44 -9.43 -5.80
C ALA A 86 11.64 -8.79 -7.19
N VAL A 87 12.87 -8.80 -7.72
CA VAL A 87 13.17 -8.29 -9.07
C VAL A 87 12.29 -8.94 -10.13
N GLU A 88 12.16 -10.27 -10.09
CA GLU A 88 11.32 -11.01 -11.03
C GLU A 88 9.83 -10.69 -10.88
N VAL A 89 9.33 -10.54 -9.65
CA VAL A 89 7.93 -10.17 -9.39
C VAL A 89 7.64 -8.75 -9.89
N TYR A 90 8.51 -7.76 -9.65
CA TYR A 90 8.37 -6.41 -10.21
C TYR A 90 8.30 -6.42 -11.75
N LYS A 91 9.15 -7.21 -12.41
CA LYS A 91 9.12 -7.32 -13.89
C LYS A 91 7.82 -7.95 -14.37
N LYS A 92 7.42 -9.07 -13.76
CA LYS A 92 6.25 -9.87 -14.17
C LYS A 92 4.93 -9.14 -13.92
N THR A 93 4.85 -8.37 -12.84
CA THR A 93 3.59 -7.76 -12.38
C THR A 93 3.49 -6.26 -12.69
N LYS A 94 4.47 -5.67 -13.40
CA LYS A 94 4.49 -4.25 -13.79
C LYS A 94 3.18 -3.75 -14.40
N ALA A 95 2.48 -4.56 -15.19
CA ALA A 95 1.19 -4.15 -15.78
C ALA A 95 0.07 -3.93 -14.73
N ARG A 96 0.19 -4.54 -13.54
CA ARG A 96 -0.77 -4.42 -12.44
C ARG A 96 -0.49 -3.21 -11.55
N HIS A 97 0.76 -3.05 -11.10
CA HIS A 97 1.12 -1.99 -10.14
C HIS A 97 1.80 -0.78 -10.79
N GLY A 98 2.28 -0.88 -12.02
CA GLY A 98 2.84 0.25 -12.79
C GLY A 98 4.31 0.62 -12.47
N LEU A 99 4.95 -0.04 -11.51
CA LEU A 99 6.33 0.27 -11.10
C LEU A 99 7.37 -0.52 -11.92
N ASN A 100 8.52 0.09 -12.16
CA ASN A 100 9.71 -0.65 -12.59
C ASN A 100 10.40 -1.28 -11.37
N VAL A 101 11.37 -2.16 -11.61
CA VAL A 101 12.27 -2.63 -10.55
C VAL A 101 12.95 -1.40 -9.89
N PRO A 102 12.76 -1.17 -8.58
CA PRO A 102 13.36 -0.03 -7.87
C PRO A 102 14.89 -0.02 -8.01
N ALA A 103 15.47 1.15 -8.21
CA ALA A 103 16.92 1.33 -8.23
C ALA A 103 17.57 0.84 -6.93
N GLN A 104 16.94 1.06 -5.78
CA GLN A 104 17.42 0.55 -4.50
C GLN A 104 17.48 -0.98 -4.49
N LEU A 105 16.42 -1.67 -4.90
CA LEU A 105 16.40 -3.13 -5.01
C LEU A 105 17.47 -3.67 -5.97
N LYS A 106 17.73 -2.99 -7.09
CA LYS A 106 18.84 -3.37 -8.00
C LYS A 106 20.18 -3.33 -7.28
N ASN A 107 20.47 -2.26 -6.55
CA ASN A 107 21.71 -2.14 -5.77
C ASN A 107 21.80 -3.24 -4.70
N ASP A 108 20.69 -3.53 -4.02
CA ASP A 108 20.63 -4.53 -2.95
C ASP A 108 20.89 -5.95 -3.47
N LEU A 109 20.28 -6.32 -4.59
CA LEU A 109 20.55 -7.58 -5.25
C LEU A 109 22.01 -7.68 -5.69
N LEU A 110 22.55 -6.65 -6.35
CA LEU A 110 23.95 -6.64 -6.79
C LEU A 110 24.92 -6.69 -5.59
N PHE A 111 24.59 -6.01 -4.48
CA PHE A 111 25.36 -6.06 -3.24
C PHE A 111 25.35 -7.47 -2.65
N MET A 112 24.18 -8.11 -2.53
CA MET A 112 24.08 -9.47 -2.01
C MET A 112 24.78 -10.50 -2.91
N LEU A 113 24.62 -10.41 -4.23
CA LEU A 113 25.32 -11.28 -5.18
C LEU A 113 26.85 -11.19 -5.05
N ALA A 114 27.37 -9.98 -4.88
CA ALA A 114 28.80 -9.78 -4.64
C ALA A 114 29.23 -10.34 -3.28
N LYS A 115 28.41 -10.12 -2.24
CA LYS A 115 28.69 -10.55 -0.86
C LYS A 115 28.70 -12.07 -0.70
N THR A 116 27.83 -12.79 -1.40
CA THR A 116 27.76 -14.26 -1.37
C THR A 116 28.60 -14.94 -2.46
N GLY A 117 29.38 -14.18 -3.25
CA GLY A 117 30.30 -14.73 -4.25
C GLY A 117 29.63 -15.22 -5.54
N MET A 118 28.39 -14.83 -5.83
CA MET A 118 27.64 -15.21 -7.03
C MET A 118 28.07 -14.39 -8.26
N ASN A 119 29.34 -14.53 -8.66
CA ASN A 119 29.96 -13.67 -9.68
C ASN A 119 29.28 -13.73 -11.05
N ASN A 120 28.81 -14.92 -11.48
CA ASN A 120 28.16 -15.08 -12.78
C ASN A 120 26.82 -14.33 -12.83
N GLU A 121 25.96 -14.56 -11.83
CA GLU A 121 24.69 -13.85 -11.66
C GLU A 121 24.91 -12.35 -11.49
N LEU A 122 25.94 -11.94 -10.74
CA LEU A 122 26.32 -10.53 -10.59
C LEU A 122 26.60 -9.86 -11.93
N GLN A 123 27.38 -10.49 -12.81
CA GLN A 123 27.67 -9.93 -14.15
C GLN A 123 26.43 -9.91 -15.03
N GLN A 124 25.58 -10.94 -14.95
CA GLN A 124 24.31 -10.98 -15.67
C GLN A 124 23.41 -9.80 -15.27
N TYR A 125 23.15 -9.63 -13.97
CA TYR A 125 22.29 -8.56 -13.48
C TYR A 125 22.90 -7.17 -13.68
N LYS A 126 24.23 -7.02 -13.60
CA LYS A 126 24.91 -5.77 -13.99
C LYS A 126 24.60 -5.37 -15.42
N LYS A 127 24.67 -6.32 -16.35
CA LYS A 127 24.35 -6.06 -17.76
C LYS A 127 22.87 -5.74 -17.93
N GLU A 128 22.00 -6.55 -17.32
CA GLU A 128 20.55 -6.39 -17.41
C GLU A 128 20.08 -5.03 -16.87
N PHE A 129 20.62 -4.60 -15.73
CA PHE A 129 20.27 -3.32 -15.12
C PHE A 129 20.96 -2.11 -15.75
N GLY A 130 21.87 -2.31 -16.72
CA GLY A 130 22.69 -1.24 -17.29
C GLY A 130 23.71 -0.67 -16.29
N MET A 131 24.15 -1.48 -15.32
CA MET A 131 25.02 -1.12 -14.20
C MET A 131 26.39 -1.81 -14.28
N SER A 132 26.97 -1.95 -15.48
CA SER A 132 28.27 -2.60 -15.68
C SER A 132 29.39 -2.01 -14.81
N GLY A 133 29.33 -0.71 -14.51
CA GLY A 133 30.28 0.00 -13.64
C GLY A 133 30.03 -0.13 -12.13
N TYR A 134 29.01 -0.88 -11.70
CA TYR A 134 28.66 -1.00 -10.28
C TYR A 134 29.80 -1.61 -9.46
N LYS A 135 30.08 -0.98 -8.33
CA LYS A 135 31.00 -1.46 -7.30
C LYS A 135 30.26 -1.50 -5.96
N PRO A 136 30.35 -2.60 -5.19
CA PRO A 136 29.78 -2.65 -3.85
C PRO A 136 30.28 -1.47 -3.00
N PRO A 137 29.39 -0.81 -2.23
CA PRO A 137 29.81 0.24 -1.31
C PRO A 137 30.72 -0.33 -0.22
N ASN A 138 31.69 0.47 0.24
CA ASN A 138 32.44 0.14 1.45
C ASN A 138 31.55 0.37 2.67
N THR A 139 31.19 -0.72 3.34
CA THR A 139 30.29 -0.72 4.51
C THR A 139 31.04 -0.94 5.83
N GLN A 140 32.37 -1.01 5.80
CA GLN A 140 33.17 -1.20 7.00
C GLN A 140 33.02 -0.01 7.96
N GLY A 141 32.63 -0.27 9.21
CA GLY A 141 32.39 0.76 10.21
C GLY A 141 31.10 1.56 10.02
N MET A 142 30.29 1.22 9.02
CA MET A 142 29.01 1.86 8.74
C MET A 142 27.84 1.03 9.28
N GLY A 143 26.81 1.71 9.75
CA GLY A 143 25.46 1.15 9.85
C GLY A 143 24.63 1.54 8.63
N GLU A 144 23.45 0.96 8.52
CA GLU A 144 22.53 1.27 7.43
C GLU A 144 21.18 1.73 7.97
N LEU A 145 20.76 2.91 7.56
CA LEU A 145 19.42 3.43 7.78
C LEU A 145 18.53 3.07 6.58
N ILE A 146 17.40 2.44 6.85
CA ILE A 146 16.36 2.14 5.88
C ILE A 146 15.11 2.90 6.33
N VAL A 147 14.63 3.82 5.49
CA VAL A 147 13.41 4.58 5.76
C VAL A 147 12.32 4.09 4.83
N VAL A 148 11.21 3.66 5.41
CA VAL A 148 9.97 3.27 4.73
C VAL A 148 8.92 4.33 5.03
N MET A 149 8.36 4.92 3.98
CA MET A 149 7.34 5.94 4.10
C MET A 149 6.06 5.46 3.41
N ASN A 150 5.03 5.23 4.23
CA ASN A 150 3.69 4.88 3.80
C ASN A 150 2.94 6.19 3.53
N ASN A 151 2.54 6.44 2.29
CA ASN A 151 1.96 7.73 1.89
C ASN A 151 0.48 7.61 1.53
N GLY A 152 -0.32 8.54 2.03
CA GLY A 152 -1.72 8.68 1.71
C GLY A 152 -2.60 7.57 2.29
N LEU A 153 -3.75 7.39 1.66
CA LEU A 153 -4.71 6.33 1.93
C LEU A 153 -5.01 5.59 0.64
N ALA A 154 -5.23 4.28 0.75
CA ALA A 154 -5.67 3.43 -0.33
C ALA A 154 -6.95 3.97 -0.98
N PRO A 155 -7.15 3.73 -2.29
CA PRO A 155 -8.33 4.22 -2.97
C PRO A 155 -9.60 3.65 -2.34
N GLN A 156 -10.59 4.51 -2.15
CA GLN A 156 -11.89 4.08 -1.67
C GLN A 156 -12.70 3.48 -2.81
N ARG A 157 -13.14 2.25 -2.64
CA ARG A 157 -14.06 1.59 -3.58
C ARG A 157 -15.44 2.23 -3.44
N ASP A 158 -16.03 2.56 -4.57
CA ASP A 158 -17.39 3.09 -4.68
C ASP A 158 -18.20 2.19 -5.63
N GLN A 159 -19.47 2.49 -5.85
CA GLN A 159 -20.33 1.79 -6.79
C GLN A 159 -20.87 2.72 -7.88
N THR A 160 -20.95 2.20 -9.11
CA THR A 160 -21.65 2.87 -10.20
C THR A 160 -22.82 2.03 -10.69
N GLY A 161 -23.93 2.68 -10.99
CA GLY A 161 -25.09 2.04 -11.59
C GLY A 161 -24.97 2.03 -13.12
N ILE A 162 -24.94 0.84 -13.72
CA ILE A 162 -24.96 0.69 -15.18
C ILE A 162 -26.32 0.18 -15.64
N GLN A 163 -26.82 0.72 -16.76
CA GLN A 163 -27.96 0.16 -17.47
C GLN A 163 -27.44 -0.81 -18.51
N THR A 164 -27.92 -2.05 -18.49
CA THR A 164 -27.55 -3.09 -19.43
C THR A 164 -28.79 -3.84 -19.91
N TYR A 165 -28.74 -4.43 -21.10
CA TYR A 165 -29.85 -5.20 -21.66
C TYR A 165 -29.73 -6.67 -21.27
N SER A 166 -30.76 -7.22 -20.63
CA SER A 166 -30.86 -8.66 -20.40
C SER A 166 -31.50 -9.32 -21.62
N THR A 167 -30.73 -10.15 -22.32
CA THR A 167 -31.23 -10.95 -23.45
C THR A 167 -32.26 -11.99 -23.02
N GLU A 168 -32.11 -12.58 -21.82
CA GLU A 168 -33.08 -13.55 -21.28
C GLU A 168 -34.47 -12.95 -21.04
N MET A 169 -34.52 -11.68 -20.61
CA MET A 169 -35.77 -11.01 -20.25
C MET A 169 -36.27 -10.02 -21.29
N ALA A 170 -35.48 -9.80 -22.35
CA ALA A 170 -35.70 -8.79 -23.36
C ALA A 170 -35.99 -7.38 -22.79
N LEU A 171 -35.26 -6.97 -21.73
CA LEU A 171 -35.49 -5.69 -21.07
C LEU A 171 -34.20 -5.08 -20.49
N ASN A 172 -34.22 -3.76 -20.33
CA ASN A 172 -33.16 -3.01 -19.68
C ASN A 172 -33.21 -3.23 -18.16
N ILE A 173 -32.08 -3.66 -17.61
CA ILE A 173 -31.88 -3.88 -16.18
C ILE A 173 -30.78 -2.93 -15.71
N ARG A 174 -30.98 -2.33 -14.54
CA ARG A 174 -29.94 -1.58 -13.84
C ARG A 174 -29.24 -2.51 -12.85
N ILE A 175 -27.91 -2.54 -12.90
CA ILE A 175 -27.08 -3.22 -11.91
C ILE A 175 -26.08 -2.24 -11.30
N ALA A 176 -25.72 -2.45 -10.04
CA ALA A 176 -24.62 -1.73 -9.40
C ALA A 176 -23.35 -2.57 -9.51
N ILE A 177 -22.25 -1.94 -9.90
CA ILE A 177 -20.93 -2.58 -9.98
C ILE A 177 -19.89 -1.75 -9.22
N PRO A 178 -18.88 -2.39 -8.60
CA PRO A 178 -17.84 -1.66 -7.89
C PRO A 178 -16.92 -0.92 -8.85
N THR A 179 -16.41 0.23 -8.41
CA THR A 179 -15.52 1.12 -9.14
C THR A 179 -14.55 1.80 -8.20
N TYR A 180 -13.43 2.29 -8.71
CA TYR A 180 -12.57 3.24 -8.00
C TYR A 180 -12.66 4.60 -8.69
N PRO A 181 -13.36 5.59 -8.12
CA PRO A 181 -13.39 6.94 -8.67
C PRO A 181 -11.97 7.54 -8.71
N LEU A 182 -11.84 8.69 -9.40
CA LEU A 182 -10.58 9.42 -9.68
C LEU A 182 -9.52 9.29 -8.56
N PRO A 183 -8.23 9.15 -8.91
CA PRO A 183 -7.20 8.89 -7.92
C PRO A 183 -7.10 10.01 -6.88
N PRO A 184 -6.87 9.70 -5.59
CA PRO A 184 -6.64 10.71 -4.57
C PRO A 184 -5.36 11.53 -4.85
N ALA A 185 -5.33 12.76 -4.34
CA ALA A 185 -4.22 13.70 -4.52
C ALA A 185 -2.94 13.19 -3.84
N TYR A 186 -1.87 13.06 -4.63
CA TYR A 186 -0.63 12.38 -4.23
C TYR A 186 0.31 13.22 -3.35
N VAL A 187 1.08 12.52 -2.52
CA VAL A 187 2.47 12.89 -2.23
C VAL A 187 3.26 12.74 -3.52
N ASN A 188 4.00 13.77 -3.94
CA ASN A 188 4.86 13.65 -5.12
C ASN A 188 6.11 12.82 -4.78
N GLN A 189 6.76 13.16 -3.66
CA GLN A 189 7.95 12.46 -3.19
C GLN A 189 8.22 12.80 -1.72
N VAL A 190 8.99 11.95 -1.04
CA VAL A 190 9.50 12.22 0.31
C VAL A 190 11.00 12.45 0.21
N ARG A 191 11.46 13.55 0.82
CA ARG A 191 12.88 13.89 0.88
C ARG A 191 13.42 13.59 2.27
N LEU A 192 14.41 12.72 2.31
CA LEU A 192 15.20 12.37 3.48
C LEU A 192 16.42 13.31 3.60
N GLN A 193 16.62 13.86 4.79
CA GLN A 193 17.83 14.55 5.23
C GLN A 193 18.35 13.87 6.50
N VAL A 194 19.62 13.45 6.49
CA VAL A 194 20.28 12.81 7.63
C VAL A 194 21.79 13.06 7.57
N GLY A 195 22.34 13.71 8.59
CA GLY A 195 23.71 14.24 8.53
C GLY A 195 23.89 15.16 7.31
N ASP A 196 24.95 14.94 6.54
CA ASP A 196 25.21 15.69 5.29
C ASP A 196 24.53 15.09 4.06
N GLN A 197 23.73 14.03 4.23
CA GLN A 197 23.13 13.31 3.13
C GLN A 197 21.68 13.73 2.90
N GLN A 198 21.37 13.99 1.63
CA GLN A 198 20.02 14.24 1.16
C GLN A 198 19.64 13.22 0.10
N LYS A 199 18.50 12.54 0.29
CA LYS A 199 17.99 11.51 -0.62
C LYS A 199 16.50 11.73 -0.88
N ILE A 200 16.04 11.29 -2.03
CA ILE A 200 14.62 11.16 -2.33
C ILE A 200 14.27 9.68 -2.13
N LEU A 201 13.14 9.41 -1.48
CA LEU A 201 12.62 8.05 -1.37
C LEU A 201 12.04 7.62 -2.72
N GLU A 202 12.30 6.38 -3.11
CA GLU A 202 11.82 5.79 -4.36
C GLU A 202 10.51 5.02 -4.09
N PRO A 203 9.47 5.14 -4.94
CA PRO A 203 8.29 4.28 -4.85
C PRO A 203 8.66 2.80 -5.01
N VAL A 204 8.27 2.00 -4.02
CA VAL A 204 8.46 0.54 -3.99
C VAL A 204 7.15 -0.22 -3.98
N GLU A 205 6.03 0.39 -3.59
CA GLU A 205 4.71 -0.26 -3.72
C GLU A 205 3.67 0.75 -4.20
N ASN A 206 2.79 0.32 -5.10
CA ASN A 206 1.67 1.11 -5.60
C ASN A 206 0.36 0.38 -5.32
N ILE A 207 -0.18 0.62 -4.13
CA ILE A 207 -1.38 -0.05 -3.62
C ILE A 207 -2.62 0.41 -4.39
N ASP A 208 -2.68 1.66 -4.85
CA ASP A 208 -3.76 2.11 -5.75
C ASP A 208 -3.77 1.31 -7.07
N GLY A 209 -2.60 1.10 -7.67
CA GLY A 209 -2.44 0.26 -8.85
C GLY A 209 -2.90 -1.18 -8.62
N LEU A 210 -2.43 -1.79 -7.53
CA LEU A 210 -2.82 -3.16 -7.13
C LEU A 210 -4.34 -3.29 -6.92
N ALA A 211 -4.95 -2.34 -6.21
CA ALA A 211 -6.39 -2.32 -5.95
C ALA A 211 -7.21 -2.24 -7.24
N ARG A 212 -6.81 -1.36 -8.17
CA ARG A 212 -7.47 -1.22 -9.47
C ARG A 212 -7.30 -2.45 -10.34
N ALA A 213 -6.11 -3.05 -10.36
CA ALA A 213 -5.84 -4.27 -11.11
C ALA A 213 -6.62 -5.49 -10.56
N ALA A 214 -6.77 -5.57 -9.22
CA ALA A 214 -7.58 -6.60 -8.57
C ALA A 214 -9.06 -6.49 -8.95
N LEU A 215 -9.61 -5.27 -8.97
CA LEU A 215 -10.96 -5.01 -9.44
C LEU A 215 -11.11 -5.33 -10.92
N GLU A 216 -10.19 -4.89 -11.77
CA GLU A 216 -10.21 -5.17 -13.22
C GLU A 216 -10.25 -6.67 -13.52
N SER A 217 -9.47 -7.47 -12.80
CA SER A 217 -9.45 -8.93 -12.94
C SER A 217 -10.78 -9.60 -12.53
N SER A 218 -11.47 -9.04 -11.53
CA SER A 218 -12.68 -9.64 -10.94
C SER A 218 -13.99 -9.07 -11.50
N ILE A 219 -13.96 -7.91 -12.17
CA ILE A 219 -15.16 -7.15 -12.55
C ILE A 219 -16.10 -7.92 -13.47
N ALA A 220 -15.57 -8.75 -14.38
CA ALA A 220 -16.39 -9.56 -15.29
C ALA A 220 -17.24 -10.58 -14.52
N GLY A 221 -16.62 -11.27 -13.55
CA GLY A 221 -17.31 -12.22 -12.68
C GLY A 221 -18.32 -11.53 -11.75
N ILE A 222 -17.96 -10.38 -11.19
CA ILE A 222 -18.86 -9.56 -10.36
C ILE A 222 -20.09 -9.12 -11.19
N THR A 223 -19.87 -8.59 -12.38
CA THR A 223 -20.93 -8.12 -13.29
C THR A 223 -21.87 -9.25 -13.70
N ALA A 224 -21.32 -10.42 -14.06
CA ALA A 224 -22.13 -11.57 -14.43
C ALA A 224 -23.05 -12.03 -13.29
N ARG A 225 -22.53 -12.07 -12.05
CA ARG A 225 -23.33 -12.41 -10.86
C ARG A 225 -24.40 -11.35 -10.57
N ALA A 226 -24.05 -10.08 -10.64
CA ALA A 226 -24.99 -8.97 -10.44
C ALA A 226 -26.13 -9.01 -11.46
N LEU A 227 -25.82 -9.27 -12.74
CA LEU A 227 -26.81 -9.43 -13.79
C LEU A 227 -27.75 -10.62 -13.52
N ALA A 228 -27.20 -11.78 -13.16
CA ALA A 228 -28.01 -12.96 -12.84
C ALA A 228 -28.94 -12.70 -11.66
N ARG A 229 -28.45 -12.06 -10.58
CA ARG A 229 -29.28 -11.65 -9.44
C ARG A 229 -30.41 -10.72 -9.86
N ALA A 230 -30.09 -9.71 -10.64
CA ALA A 230 -31.06 -8.72 -11.09
C ALA A 230 -32.15 -9.35 -11.98
N VAL A 231 -31.78 -10.29 -12.87
CA VAL A 231 -32.74 -11.07 -13.68
C VAL A 231 -33.67 -11.90 -12.78
N VAL A 232 -33.14 -12.63 -11.80
CA VAL A 232 -33.93 -13.45 -10.87
C VAL A 232 -34.90 -12.59 -10.07
N LYS A 233 -34.43 -11.48 -9.47
CA LYS A 233 -35.28 -10.53 -8.74
C LYS A 233 -36.39 -9.97 -9.62
N LYS A 234 -36.07 -9.59 -10.87
CA LYS A 234 -37.06 -9.05 -11.82
C LYS A 234 -38.10 -10.08 -12.25
N LYS A 235 -37.75 -11.36 -12.40
CA LYS A 235 -38.71 -12.45 -12.67
C LYS A 235 -39.68 -12.61 -11.49
N MET A 236 -39.18 -12.65 -10.25
CA MET A 236 -40.01 -12.73 -9.05
C MET A 236 -40.95 -11.53 -8.88
N GLU A 237 -40.47 -10.32 -9.22
CA GLU A 237 -41.28 -9.09 -9.22
C GLU A 237 -42.49 -9.20 -10.14
N LYS A 238 -42.30 -9.73 -11.37
CA LYS A 238 -43.39 -9.94 -12.34
C LYS A 238 -44.40 -10.97 -11.84
N GLU A 239 -43.95 -12.12 -11.33
CA GLU A 239 -44.83 -13.18 -10.81
C GLU A 239 -45.61 -12.74 -9.56
N THR A 240 -45.02 -11.87 -8.74
CA THR A 240 -45.67 -11.37 -7.51
C THR A 240 -46.62 -10.22 -7.78
N GLY A 241 -46.32 -9.37 -8.76
CA GLY A 241 -47.18 -8.26 -9.20
C GLY A 241 -48.54 -8.71 -9.77
N GLU A 242 -48.65 -9.96 -10.22
CA GLU A 242 -49.92 -10.57 -10.67
C GLU A 242 -50.83 -11.00 -9.50
N ARG A 243 -50.31 -11.10 -8.26
CA ARG A 243 -51.09 -11.39 -7.05
C ARG A 243 -51.62 -10.08 -6.44
N GLN A 244 -52.86 -9.72 -6.77
CA GLN A 244 -53.52 -8.49 -6.29
C GLN A 244 -53.85 -8.57 -4.79
N GLY A 245 -52.96 -8.05 -3.93
CA GLY A 245 -53.23 -7.86 -2.50
C GLY A 245 -52.30 -6.82 -1.87
N GLY A 246 -52.79 -6.05 -0.88
CA GLY A 246 -52.02 -4.98 -0.24
C GLY A 246 -50.70 -5.46 0.42
N LEU A 247 -50.66 -6.71 0.90
CA LEU A 247 -49.44 -7.34 1.42
C LEU A 247 -48.40 -7.63 0.32
N ALA A 248 -48.84 -7.95 -0.90
CA ALA A 248 -47.93 -8.15 -2.03
C ALA A 248 -47.29 -6.82 -2.47
N GLN A 249 -48.06 -5.72 -2.44
CA GLN A 249 -47.53 -4.37 -2.72
C GLN A 249 -46.53 -3.91 -1.65
N LEU A 250 -46.79 -4.20 -0.38
CA LEU A 250 -45.86 -3.89 0.71
C LEU A 250 -44.57 -4.74 0.60
N ALA A 251 -44.69 -6.02 0.28
CA ALA A 251 -43.54 -6.90 0.04
C ALA A 251 -42.67 -6.40 -1.13
N MET A 252 -43.30 -5.91 -2.20
CA MET A 252 -42.62 -5.31 -3.36
C MET A 252 -41.86 -4.02 -2.99
N LEU A 253 -42.43 -3.15 -2.15
CA LEU A 253 -41.76 -1.92 -1.70
C LEU A 253 -40.51 -2.25 -0.89
N VAL A 254 -40.61 -3.21 0.05
CA VAL A 254 -39.49 -3.68 0.87
C VAL A 254 -38.39 -4.32 0.00
N MET A 255 -38.76 -5.11 -1.01
CA MET A 255 -37.82 -5.72 -1.94
C MET A 255 -37.13 -4.69 -2.84
N ASN A 256 -37.83 -3.66 -3.31
CA ASN A 256 -37.25 -2.58 -4.12
C ASN A 256 -36.28 -1.71 -3.32
N THR A 257 -36.50 -1.52 -2.02
CA THR A 257 -35.54 -0.84 -1.13
C THR A 257 -34.29 -1.67 -0.82
N ALA A 258 -34.33 -3.00 -0.99
CA ALA A 258 -33.17 -3.89 -0.94
C ALA A 258 -32.46 -3.97 -2.32
N SER A 259 -32.20 -2.80 -2.90
CA SER A 259 -31.60 -2.62 -4.23
C SER A 259 -30.26 -3.35 -4.38
N GLU A 260 -29.87 -3.69 -5.61
CA GLU A 260 -28.51 -4.19 -5.89
C GLU A 260 -27.48 -3.17 -5.38
N ILE A 261 -26.67 -3.59 -4.40
CA ILE A 261 -25.52 -2.84 -3.88
C ILE A 261 -24.29 -3.64 -4.26
N ALA A 262 -23.29 -2.97 -4.84
CA ALA A 262 -22.00 -3.62 -5.10
C ALA A 262 -21.20 -3.71 -3.80
N ASP A 263 -20.39 -4.77 -3.65
CA ASP A 263 -19.45 -4.85 -2.53
C ASP A 263 -18.34 -3.80 -2.69
N THR A 264 -18.42 -2.75 -1.87
CA THR A 264 -17.44 -1.65 -1.82
C THR A 264 -16.49 -1.77 -0.64
N ARG A 265 -16.47 -2.91 0.07
CA ARG A 265 -15.55 -3.11 1.20
C ARG A 265 -14.12 -3.24 0.67
N CYS A 266 -13.21 -2.53 1.34
CA CYS A 266 -11.76 -2.57 1.14
C CYS A 266 -11.06 -2.06 2.40
N TRP A 267 -9.77 -2.35 2.55
CA TRP A 267 -8.96 -1.90 3.67
C TRP A 267 -8.54 -0.43 3.50
N ASN A 268 -9.44 0.48 3.86
CA ASN A 268 -9.30 1.93 3.64
C ASN A 268 -8.15 2.62 4.37
N THR A 269 -7.49 1.97 5.33
CA THR A 269 -6.38 2.55 6.10
C THR A 269 -5.01 2.13 5.60
N LEU A 270 -4.93 1.27 4.58
CA LEU A 270 -3.68 1.06 3.85
C LEU A 270 -3.21 2.39 3.24
N PRO A 271 -1.90 2.60 3.03
CA PRO A 271 -1.44 3.74 2.27
C PRO A 271 -1.78 3.58 0.79
N GLN A 272 -1.68 4.69 0.06
CA GLN A 272 -1.83 4.70 -1.39
C GLN A 272 -0.59 4.10 -2.08
N GLU A 273 0.59 4.40 -1.52
CA GLU A 273 1.89 3.97 -2.02
C GLU A 273 2.87 3.81 -0.86
N ILE A 274 3.94 3.06 -1.10
CA ILE A 274 5.07 2.94 -0.17
C ILE A 274 6.32 3.44 -0.89
N GLN A 275 7.06 4.34 -0.26
CA GLN A 275 8.36 4.81 -0.73
C GLN A 275 9.47 4.36 0.22
N LEU A 276 10.67 4.11 -0.31
CA LEU A 276 11.80 3.61 0.46
C LEU A 276 13.11 4.30 0.08
N SER A 277 13.98 4.55 1.05
CA SER A 277 15.38 4.92 0.80
C SER A 277 16.31 4.20 1.77
N ARG A 278 17.54 3.94 1.31
CA ARG A 278 18.60 3.27 2.07
C ARG A 278 19.84 4.15 2.09
N VAL A 279 20.46 4.27 3.27
CA VAL A 279 21.56 5.20 3.52
C VAL A 279 22.59 4.57 4.45
N TYR A 280 23.85 4.49 4.02
CA TYR A 280 24.96 4.07 4.89
C TYR A 280 25.53 5.27 5.66
N LEU A 281 25.65 5.14 6.97
CA LEU A 281 26.10 6.19 7.88
C LEU A 281 27.11 5.62 8.88
N PRO A 282 28.14 6.39 9.29
CA PRO A 282 28.99 6.01 10.42
C PRO A 282 28.17 5.80 11.69
N GLU A 283 28.66 4.98 12.61
CA GLU A 283 28.05 4.84 13.94
C GLU A 283 27.91 6.20 14.62
N GLY A 284 26.73 6.48 15.18
CA GLY A 284 26.40 7.78 15.77
C GLY A 284 24.91 8.00 15.93
N THR A 285 24.55 9.14 16.52
CA THR A 285 23.15 9.61 16.60
C THR A 285 22.99 10.79 15.66
N TYR A 286 21.95 10.75 14.84
CA TYR A 286 21.65 11.74 13.82
C TYR A 286 20.23 12.27 14.01
N GLU A 287 20.01 13.53 13.65
CA GLU A 287 18.66 14.05 13.45
C GLU A 287 18.18 13.64 12.07
N LEU A 288 17.11 12.83 12.04
CA LEU A 288 16.44 12.44 10.81
C LEU A 288 15.37 13.48 10.48
N LYS A 289 15.38 13.99 9.26
CA LYS A 289 14.32 14.85 8.74
C LYS A 289 13.70 14.27 7.47
N LEU A 290 12.37 14.10 7.49
CA LEU A 290 11.56 13.65 6.36
C LEU A 290 10.63 14.76 5.92
N ASP A 291 10.88 15.36 4.76
CA ASP A 291 10.00 16.35 4.15
C ASP A 291 9.05 15.67 3.17
N VAL A 292 7.75 15.74 3.44
CA VAL A 292 6.70 15.30 2.51
C VAL A 292 6.47 16.41 1.50
N ILE A 293 6.65 16.11 0.21
CA ILE A 293 6.54 17.09 -0.87
C ILE A 293 5.27 16.80 -1.66
N GLY A 294 4.36 17.79 -1.69
CA GLY A 294 3.12 17.69 -2.45
C GLY A 294 3.32 17.89 -3.96
N GLN A 295 2.23 17.75 -4.72
CA GLN A 295 2.20 17.95 -6.18
C GLN A 295 2.69 19.34 -6.64
N SER A 296 2.47 20.38 -5.84
CA SER A 296 2.98 21.73 -6.10
C SER A 296 4.50 21.88 -5.91
N ARG A 297 5.20 20.79 -5.55
CA ARG A 297 6.62 20.76 -5.12
C ARG A 297 6.90 21.54 -3.84
N ALA A 298 5.88 22.04 -3.15
CA ALA A 298 6.02 22.58 -1.81
C ALA A 298 6.15 21.46 -0.78
N VAL A 299 6.91 21.73 0.29
CA VAL A 299 6.89 20.88 1.49
C VAL A 299 5.54 21.07 2.17
N VAL A 300 4.79 19.99 2.34
CA VAL A 300 3.45 20.00 2.94
C VAL A 300 3.46 19.51 4.39
N ASP A 301 4.49 18.73 4.78
CA ASP A 301 4.72 18.30 6.16
C ASP A 301 6.20 17.94 6.37
N SER A 302 6.66 17.95 7.62
CA SER A 302 8.02 17.57 7.98
C SER A 302 8.04 16.80 9.29
N TYR A 303 8.72 15.65 9.28
CA TYR A 303 8.98 14.84 10.48
C TYR A 303 10.43 15.04 10.90
N ASN A 304 10.68 15.25 12.20
CA ASN A 304 12.02 15.33 12.75
C ASN A 304 12.11 14.44 13.99
N PHE A 305 13.11 13.56 14.05
CA PHE A 305 13.37 12.74 15.23
C PHE A 305 14.80 12.20 15.23
N PRO A 306 15.37 11.94 16.42
CA PRO A 306 16.70 11.37 16.52
C PRO A 306 16.68 9.89 16.11
N VAL A 307 17.75 9.45 15.44
CA VAL A 307 17.98 8.05 15.09
C VAL A 307 19.41 7.64 15.46
N THR A 308 19.53 6.50 16.13
CA THR A 308 20.83 5.91 16.47
C THR A 308 21.21 4.86 15.45
N ILE A 309 22.38 5.03 14.84
CA ILE A 309 22.99 4.12 13.88
C ILE A 309 24.12 3.38 14.58
N LYS A 310 24.18 2.05 14.40
CA LYS A 310 25.24 1.19 14.92
C LYS A 310 25.96 0.50 13.77
N ALA A 311 27.29 0.42 13.85
CA ALA A 311 28.07 -0.23 12.80
C ALA A 311 27.65 -1.70 12.62
N GLY A 312 27.57 -2.13 11.36
CA GLY A 312 27.19 -3.51 11.00
C GLY A 312 25.71 -3.85 11.27
N ARG A 313 24.87 -2.91 11.69
CA ARG A 313 23.43 -3.12 11.90
C ARG A 313 22.60 -2.30 10.94
N LYS A 314 21.39 -2.79 10.68
CA LYS A 314 20.33 -2.06 9.99
C LYS A 314 19.40 -1.42 11.01
N THR A 315 19.15 -0.12 10.85
CA THR A 315 18.12 0.63 11.56
C THR A 315 17.00 0.89 10.56
N ILE A 316 15.83 0.30 10.79
CA ILE A 316 14.67 0.43 9.90
C ILE A 316 13.64 1.32 10.59
N ILE A 317 13.22 2.38 9.90
CA ILE A 317 12.21 3.33 10.35
C ILE A 317 11.03 3.25 9.38
N SER A 318 9.82 3.10 9.90
CA SER A 318 8.59 3.06 9.12
C SER A 318 7.60 4.09 9.63
N GLU A 319 7.24 5.05 8.78
CA GLU A 319 6.30 6.12 9.11
C GLU A 319 5.08 6.07 8.18
N HIS A 320 3.96 6.66 8.61
CA HIS A 320 2.75 6.81 7.79
C HIS A 320 2.28 8.27 7.77
N TRP A 321 2.16 8.83 6.58
CA TRP A 321 1.61 10.15 6.34
C TRP A 321 0.27 10.03 5.63
N VAL A 322 -0.77 10.68 6.16
CA VAL A 322 -2.13 10.69 5.59
C VAL A 322 -2.55 12.10 5.18
N ALA A 323 -2.24 13.09 6.02
CA ALA A 323 -2.52 14.49 5.80
C ALA A 323 -1.53 15.34 6.62
N PRO A 324 -1.29 16.62 6.25
CA PRO A 324 -0.46 17.52 7.03
C PRO A 324 -0.94 17.59 8.49
N ARG A 325 -0.02 17.43 9.44
CA ARG A 325 -0.34 17.70 10.85
C ARG A 325 -0.64 19.19 11.00
N ALA A 326 -1.79 19.53 11.60
CA ALA A 326 -2.08 20.92 11.94
C ALA A 326 -0.95 21.44 12.85
N SER A 327 -0.26 22.51 12.43
CA SER A 327 0.71 23.15 13.31
C SER A 327 -0.07 23.72 14.48
N ILE A 328 0.07 23.12 15.67
CA ILE A 328 -0.38 23.78 16.89
C ILE A 328 0.59 24.95 17.06
N ALA A 329 0.20 26.12 16.55
CA ALA A 329 0.92 27.35 16.86
C ALA A 329 0.96 27.45 18.38
N SER A 330 2.16 27.36 18.95
CA SER A 330 2.35 27.61 20.37
C SER A 330 1.72 28.97 20.68
N PRO A 331 0.85 29.10 21.68
CA PRO A 331 0.19 30.37 21.95
C PRO A 331 1.28 31.41 22.21
N VAL A 332 1.34 32.41 21.34
CA VAL A 332 2.17 33.60 21.52
C VAL A 332 1.76 34.18 22.87
N LYS A 333 2.62 34.09 23.89
CA LYS A 333 2.42 34.81 25.14
C LYS A 333 2.42 36.30 24.80
N SER A 334 1.24 36.91 24.68
CA SER A 334 1.13 38.36 24.61
C SER A 334 1.50 38.91 25.99
N THR A 335 2.74 39.36 26.16
CA THR A 335 3.11 40.26 27.25
C THR A 335 2.53 41.64 26.92
N GLY A 336 1.23 41.77 27.15
CA GLY A 336 0.52 43.04 27.12
C GLY A 336 0.81 43.82 28.40
N THR A 337 1.77 44.74 28.35
CA THR A 337 2.00 45.74 29.38
C THR A 337 0.78 46.67 29.43
N VAL A 338 -0.10 46.47 30.41
CA VAL A 338 -1.25 47.37 30.64
C VAL A 338 -0.73 48.65 31.28
N THR A 339 -0.59 49.71 30.49
CA THR A 339 -0.42 51.07 31.02
C THR A 339 -1.78 51.58 31.48
N LYS A 340 -2.02 51.62 32.80
CA LYS A 340 -3.19 52.29 33.39
C LYS A 340 -3.03 53.80 33.23
N SER A 341 -3.82 54.42 32.35
CA SER A 341 -4.10 55.85 32.39
C SER A 341 -5.25 56.10 33.37
N ALA A 342 -4.96 56.79 34.47
CA ALA A 342 -5.96 57.26 35.41
C ALA A 342 -6.59 58.55 34.85
N ASN A 343 -7.85 58.48 34.41
CA ASN A 343 -8.65 59.67 34.14
C ASN A 343 -9.49 59.99 35.37
N ARG A 344 -9.14 61.09 36.04
CA ARG A 344 -10.01 61.83 36.96
C ARG A 344 -10.92 62.72 36.12
N ILE A 345 -12.23 62.64 36.30
CA ILE A 345 -13.13 63.78 36.08
C ILE A 345 -14.20 63.75 37.19
N ASN A 346 -14.49 64.96 37.67
CA ASN A 346 -15.40 65.36 38.75
C ASN A 346 -16.83 64.83 38.64
#